data_AF-A0A352EWL7-F1
#
_entry.id   AF-A0A352EWL7-F1
#
_cell.length_a   1.000
_cell.length_b   1.000
_cell.length_c   1.000
_cell.angle_alpha   90.00
_cell.angle_beta   90.00
_cell.angle_gamma   90.00
#
_symmetry.space_group_name_H-M   'P 1'
#
loop_
_entity.id
_entity.type
_entity.pdbx_description
1 polymer ?
#
loop_
_entity_poly.entity_id
_entity_poly.type
_entity_poly.pdbx_seq_one_letter_code
_entity_poly.pdbx_strand_id
1 'polypeptide(L)'
;PPESDEVTIGKPDETPKPATTPPGEEPKKPAKDINKELKPPAQEPAKEPTPDAEKTATPAPGEPKSDTVAKSQAPLTIDFDGIGTRVARVPVTADNYGGISAKTGHLIYAVGSAFYYGRTGDRPTVLKIFAFKDRKESTIAEDIRGYTMSDDGSKLLVAQGPGYNIYDATPTGDKSKKPVSTSGMFVDRVPVEEWNQIFNEVWRRYRDFFYVPNMHGYDWAALREQYRPLLQYVSHRSDLNYVISEMISELTIQHAYIEGG
;
A
#
# COMPACT_ATOMS: atom_id res chain seq x y z
N PRO A 1 4.60 -25.22 44.20
CA PRO A 1 5.97 -24.80 43.89
C PRO A 1 6.93 -26.00 43.91
N PRO A 2 7.39 -26.46 42.74
CA PRO A 2 8.55 -27.34 42.64
C PRO A 2 9.80 -26.55 42.20
N GLU A 3 10.94 -27.12 42.56
CA GLU A 3 12.24 -26.50 42.79
C GLU A 3 12.97 -26.03 41.52
N SER A 4 13.76 -24.97 41.71
CA SER A 4 14.71 -24.42 40.78
C SER A 4 16.02 -25.21 40.80
N ASP A 5 16.43 -25.76 39.65
CA ASP A 5 17.77 -26.33 39.46
C ASP A 5 18.83 -25.20 39.43
N GLU A 6 19.57 -25.04 40.52
CA GLU A 6 20.80 -24.25 40.55
C GLU A 6 21.91 -24.97 39.79
N VAL A 7 22.41 -24.35 38.73
CA VAL A 7 23.64 -24.77 38.04
C VAL A 7 24.82 -23.95 38.58
N THR A 8 25.70 -24.60 39.34
CA THR A 8 26.99 -24.07 39.79
C THR A 8 27.94 -23.83 38.60
N ILE A 9 28.42 -22.60 38.46
CA ILE A 9 29.42 -22.20 37.45
C ILE A 9 30.83 -22.52 37.96
N GLY A 10 31.51 -23.46 37.29
CA GLY A 10 32.96 -23.68 37.42
C GLY A 10 33.77 -22.67 36.60
N LYS A 11 34.95 -22.29 37.11
CA LYS A 11 35.89 -21.32 36.50
C LYS A 11 36.43 -21.78 35.13
N PRO A 12 36.86 -20.84 34.27
CA PRO A 12 37.27 -21.13 32.89
C PRO A 12 38.72 -21.59 32.83
N ASP A 13 39.00 -22.65 32.07
CA ASP A 13 40.37 -23.00 31.65
C ASP A 13 40.43 -23.24 30.13
N GLU A 14 41.50 -22.66 29.57
CA GLU A 14 42.12 -22.83 28.25
C GLU A 14 41.29 -22.61 26.95
N THR A 15 41.53 -21.43 26.36
CA THR A 15 41.29 -21.09 24.95
C THR A 15 42.15 -21.92 23.97
N PRO A 16 41.61 -22.47 22.87
CA PRO A 16 42.42 -22.91 21.74
C PRO A 16 42.82 -21.74 20.83
N LYS A 17 44.10 -21.69 20.43
CA LYS A 17 44.68 -20.71 19.49
C LYS A 17 43.99 -20.74 18.11
N PRO A 18 43.71 -19.57 17.49
CA PRO A 18 43.34 -19.51 16.08
C PRO A 18 44.55 -19.65 15.15
N ALA A 19 44.32 -20.32 14.01
CA ALA A 19 45.30 -20.53 12.96
C ALA A 19 45.68 -19.23 12.23
N THR A 20 46.92 -19.23 11.73
CA THR A 20 47.71 -18.14 11.14
C THR A 20 47.11 -17.45 9.92
N THR A 21 47.12 -16.11 9.91
CA THR A 21 46.88 -15.22 8.76
C THR A 21 48.19 -14.99 7.97
N PRO A 22 48.19 -14.90 6.61
CA PRO A 22 49.32 -14.36 5.85
C PRO A 22 49.29 -12.82 5.79
N PRO A 23 50.43 -12.14 5.56
CA PRO A 23 50.57 -10.71 5.81
C PRO A 23 50.22 -9.81 4.60
N GLY A 24 49.47 -8.74 4.88
CA GLY A 24 49.77 -7.39 4.40
C GLY A 24 49.15 -6.91 3.08
N GLU A 25 48.05 -6.18 3.17
CA GLU A 25 47.86 -4.94 2.39
C GLU A 25 47.12 -3.91 3.27
N GLU A 26 47.65 -2.69 3.35
CA GLU A 26 47.19 -1.63 4.27
C GLU A 26 45.73 -1.20 4.00
N PRO A 27 44.91 -0.93 5.03
CA PRO A 27 43.57 -0.40 4.82
C PRO A 27 43.64 1.07 4.37
N LYS A 28 43.19 1.32 3.13
CA LYS A 28 42.89 2.68 2.64
C LYS A 28 41.82 3.33 3.53
N LYS A 29 42.07 4.58 3.93
CA LYS A 29 41.18 5.42 4.76
C LYS A 29 39.73 5.41 4.23
N PRO A 30 38.71 5.34 5.11
CA PRO A 30 37.33 5.38 4.67
C PRO A 30 37.00 6.71 3.97
N ALA A 31 36.30 6.60 2.85
CA ALA A 31 35.79 7.74 2.09
C ALA A 31 34.82 8.57 2.94
N LYS A 32 34.84 9.88 2.72
CA LYS A 32 34.08 10.89 3.44
C LYS A 32 32.57 10.61 3.41
N ASP A 33 31.95 10.88 4.56
CA ASP A 33 30.54 10.86 4.88
C ASP A 33 29.68 11.64 3.84
N ILE A 34 28.97 10.92 2.97
CA ILE A 34 28.14 11.46 1.88
C ILE A 34 26.80 12.06 2.37
N ASN A 35 26.53 12.01 3.67
CA ASN A 35 25.29 12.53 4.26
C ASN A 35 25.35 14.01 4.68
N LYS A 36 26.42 14.74 4.32
CA LYS A 36 26.58 16.16 4.70
C LYS A 36 26.17 17.17 3.62
N GLU A 37 25.64 16.73 2.47
CA GLU A 37 25.27 17.61 1.35
C GLU A 37 23.80 17.57 0.91
N LEU A 38 22.90 16.99 1.71
CA LEU A 38 21.46 17.16 1.49
C LEU A 38 20.98 18.44 2.18
N LYS A 39 20.99 19.55 1.44
CA LYS A 39 20.29 20.78 1.85
C LYS A 39 18.79 20.48 2.00
N PRO A 40 18.13 20.90 3.09
CA PRO A 40 16.67 20.80 3.19
C PRO A 40 16.01 21.63 2.08
N PRO A 41 14.85 21.20 1.55
CA PRO A 41 14.16 21.92 0.49
C PRO A 41 13.81 23.34 0.95
N ALA A 42 14.22 24.31 0.14
CA ALA A 42 13.95 25.72 0.37
C ALA A 42 12.43 25.95 0.41
N GLN A 43 11.96 26.54 1.51
CA GLN A 43 10.65 27.18 1.57
C GLN A 43 10.65 28.37 0.62
N GLU A 44 9.93 28.27 -0.50
CA GLU A 44 9.63 29.45 -1.32
C GLU A 44 8.59 30.32 -0.61
N PRO A 45 8.85 31.62 -0.40
CA PRO A 45 7.91 32.52 0.25
C PRO A 45 6.76 32.88 -0.69
N ALA A 46 5.56 32.92 -0.11
CA ALA A 46 4.34 33.41 -0.73
C ALA A 46 4.51 34.82 -1.33
N LYS A 47 4.05 35.01 -2.57
CA LYS A 47 3.88 36.33 -3.19
C LYS A 47 2.43 36.76 -3.08
N GLU A 48 2.17 37.76 -2.25
CA GLU A 48 0.98 38.60 -2.34
C GLU A 48 1.05 39.51 -3.57
N PRO A 49 -0.09 39.89 -4.19
CA PRO A 49 -0.14 40.76 -5.36
C PRO A 49 -0.30 42.23 -4.95
N THR A 50 0.37 43.14 -5.67
CA THR A 50 0.10 44.58 -5.63
C THR A 50 0.03 45.18 -7.04
N PRO A 51 -0.69 46.30 -7.22
CA PRO A 51 -1.48 46.60 -8.43
C PRO A 51 -0.94 47.75 -9.31
N ASP A 52 -1.55 47.82 -10.49
CA ASP A 52 -1.79 48.97 -11.38
C ASP A 52 -0.66 49.65 -12.17
N ALA A 53 -0.80 49.64 -13.50
CA ALA A 53 -1.04 50.85 -14.33
C ALA A 53 -0.96 50.54 -15.85
N GLU A 54 -2.13 50.59 -16.50
CA GLU A 54 -2.49 51.32 -17.76
C GLU A 54 -1.41 51.72 -18.78
N LYS A 55 -1.58 51.76 -20.12
CA LYS A 55 -2.72 51.94 -21.05
C LYS A 55 -2.12 51.78 -22.49
N THR A 56 -2.76 51.20 -23.51
CA THR A 56 -3.58 51.79 -24.62
C THR A 56 -3.22 50.96 -25.89
N ALA A 57 -4.06 50.60 -26.88
CA ALA A 57 -5.32 51.12 -27.40
C ALA A 57 -6.14 50.04 -28.18
N THR A 58 -7.43 50.33 -28.32
CA THR A 58 -8.64 49.56 -28.76
C THR A 58 -8.95 49.69 -30.29
N PRO A 59 -10.14 49.34 -30.86
CA PRO A 59 -10.92 48.07 -30.97
C PRO A 59 -11.50 47.78 -32.40
N ALA A 60 -12.15 46.63 -32.63
CA ALA A 60 -13.27 46.48 -33.60
C ALA A 60 -14.15 45.23 -33.30
N PRO A 61 -15.44 45.18 -33.71
CA PRO A 61 -16.57 44.83 -32.82
C PRO A 61 -17.36 43.55 -33.18
N GLY A 62 -18.03 42.95 -32.18
CA GLY A 62 -19.07 41.93 -32.38
C GLY A 62 -19.50 41.22 -31.09
N GLU A 63 -20.51 41.76 -30.41
CA GLU A 63 -21.28 41.11 -29.33
C GLU A 63 -22.72 40.83 -29.81
N PRO A 64 -23.57 40.02 -29.14
CA PRO A 64 -23.33 39.16 -27.96
C PRO A 64 -23.94 37.74 -28.07
N LYS A 65 -23.44 36.79 -27.28
CA LYS A 65 -24.27 35.73 -26.67
C LYS A 65 -23.77 35.47 -25.25
N SER A 66 -24.40 36.17 -24.30
CA SER A 66 -24.27 35.91 -22.86
C SER A 66 -25.18 34.75 -22.43
N ASP A 67 -24.82 34.21 -21.28
CA ASP A 67 -25.63 33.46 -20.33
C ASP A 67 -25.63 31.93 -20.41
N THR A 68 -24.50 31.36 -19.98
CA THR A 68 -24.56 30.38 -18.87
C THR A 68 -23.46 30.71 -17.87
N VAL A 69 -23.73 31.70 -17.01
CA VAL A 69 -22.98 31.88 -15.78
C VAL A 69 -23.24 30.65 -14.91
N ALA A 70 -22.26 29.73 -14.89
CA ALA A 70 -22.20 28.70 -13.87
C ALA A 70 -22.29 29.40 -12.52
N LYS A 71 -23.33 29.10 -11.75
CA LYS A 71 -23.47 29.61 -10.38
C LYS A 71 -22.18 29.30 -9.65
N SER A 72 -21.40 30.35 -9.37
CA SER A 72 -20.30 30.32 -8.43
C SER A 72 -20.84 29.71 -7.14
N GLN A 73 -20.41 28.49 -6.83
CA GLN A 73 -20.75 27.87 -5.56
C GLN A 73 -20.16 28.76 -4.48
N ALA A 74 -20.99 29.15 -3.50
CA ALA A 74 -20.52 29.89 -2.34
C ALA A 74 -19.28 29.20 -1.74
N PRO A 75 -18.30 29.95 -1.21
CA PRO A 75 -17.08 29.37 -0.68
C PRO A 75 -17.42 28.31 0.38
N LEU A 76 -16.97 27.08 0.13
CA LEU A 76 -17.13 25.96 1.06
C LEU A 76 -16.33 26.27 2.33
N THR A 77 -17.02 26.59 3.42
CA THR A 77 -16.39 26.78 4.72
C THR A 77 -16.54 25.49 5.52
N ILE A 78 -15.41 24.88 5.90
CA ILE A 78 -15.40 23.71 6.76
C ILE A 78 -15.26 24.20 8.20
N ASP A 79 -16.30 23.97 9.00
CA ASP A 79 -16.27 24.19 10.44
C ASP A 79 -15.79 22.91 11.12
N PHE A 80 -14.61 22.96 11.74
CA PHE A 80 -14.05 21.83 12.48
C PHE A 80 -14.41 21.82 13.96
N ASP A 81 -14.94 22.92 14.50
CA ASP A 81 -15.23 23.05 15.91
C ASP A 81 -16.33 22.05 16.31
N GLY A 82 -16.05 21.23 17.31
CA GLY A 82 -16.98 20.19 17.77
C GLY A 82 -17.41 19.17 16.70
N ILE A 83 -16.63 18.95 15.63
CA ILE A 83 -17.03 18.02 14.56
C ILE A 83 -17.32 16.59 15.09
N GLY A 84 -16.58 16.15 16.10
CA GLY A 84 -16.79 14.86 16.77
C GLY A 84 -18.09 14.75 17.56
N THR A 85 -18.68 15.87 18.02
CA THR A 85 -19.97 15.87 18.74
C THR A 85 -21.16 16.02 17.79
N ARG A 86 -20.91 16.34 16.51
CA ARG A 86 -21.93 16.47 15.46
C ARG A 86 -22.20 15.18 14.69
N VAL A 87 -21.67 14.05 15.18
CA VAL A 87 -21.88 12.74 14.56
C VAL A 87 -23.32 12.25 14.75
N ALA A 88 -23.87 11.61 13.72
CA ALA A 88 -25.16 10.95 13.78
C ALA A 88 -25.00 9.46 13.50
N ARG A 89 -25.66 8.62 14.30
CA ARG A 89 -25.66 7.18 14.08
C ARG A 89 -26.51 6.83 12.87
N VAL A 90 -25.94 6.10 11.92
CA VAL A 90 -26.69 5.48 10.83
C VAL A 90 -27.54 4.34 11.41
N PRO A 91 -28.86 4.28 11.12
CA PRO A 91 -29.77 3.34 11.77
C PRO A 91 -29.71 1.95 11.10
N VAL A 92 -28.52 1.34 11.13
CA VAL A 92 -28.25 -0.04 10.70
C VAL A 92 -27.96 -0.91 11.93
N THR A 93 -28.13 -2.22 11.79
CA THR A 93 -27.85 -3.18 12.87
C THR A 93 -26.36 -3.17 13.25
N ALA A 94 -25.98 -3.79 14.36
CA ALA A 94 -24.55 -3.98 14.63
C ALA A 94 -24.03 -5.13 13.74
N ASP A 95 -22.94 -4.90 13.02
CA ASP A 95 -22.29 -5.93 12.21
C ASP A 95 -20.82 -5.54 11.88
N ASN A 96 -20.07 -6.43 11.22
CA ASN A 96 -18.71 -6.19 10.74
C ASN A 96 -18.74 -5.46 9.40
N TYR A 97 -18.62 -4.14 9.47
CA TYR A 97 -18.62 -3.25 8.31
C TYR A 97 -17.21 -3.06 7.74
N GLY A 98 -17.10 -3.04 6.42
CA GLY A 98 -15.86 -2.74 5.70
C GLY A 98 -16.12 -1.96 4.42
N GLY A 99 -15.10 -1.27 3.90
CA GLY A 99 -15.17 -0.49 2.66
C GLY A 99 -16.37 0.45 2.64
N ILE A 100 -16.32 1.55 3.38
CA ILE A 100 -17.46 2.47 3.52
C ILE A 100 -17.30 3.60 2.48
N SER A 101 -18.32 3.78 1.64
CA SER A 101 -18.39 4.86 0.66
C SER A 101 -19.69 5.65 0.85
N ALA A 102 -19.62 6.97 0.73
CA ALA A 102 -20.79 7.84 0.82
C ALA A 102 -21.03 8.56 -0.50
N LYS A 103 -22.30 8.69 -0.88
CA LYS A 103 -22.76 9.55 -1.97
C LYS A 103 -24.03 10.28 -1.56
N THR A 104 -24.47 11.24 -2.35
CA THR A 104 -25.71 11.98 -2.07
C THR A 104 -26.87 11.02 -1.78
N GLY A 105 -27.42 11.11 -0.57
CA GLY A 105 -28.58 10.35 -0.12
C GLY A 105 -28.35 8.87 0.20
N HIS A 106 -27.12 8.34 0.03
CA HIS A 106 -26.85 6.92 0.25
C HIS A 106 -25.50 6.64 0.92
N LEU A 107 -25.47 5.56 1.69
CA LEU A 107 -24.26 4.96 2.24
C LEU A 107 -24.09 3.57 1.64
N ILE A 108 -22.90 3.22 1.16
CA ILE A 108 -22.57 1.93 0.57
C ILE A 108 -21.49 1.30 1.44
N TYR A 109 -21.64 0.02 1.77
CA TYR A 109 -20.72 -0.69 2.66
C TYR A 109 -20.78 -2.19 2.43
N ALA A 110 -19.68 -2.88 2.72
CA ALA A 110 -19.64 -4.32 2.80
C ALA A 110 -19.94 -4.80 4.23
N VAL A 111 -20.61 -5.94 4.35
CA VAL A 111 -20.87 -6.64 5.62
C VAL A 111 -20.42 -8.08 5.47
N GLY A 112 -19.64 -8.60 6.41
CA GLY A 112 -19.09 -9.97 6.30
C GLY A 112 -18.78 -10.63 7.65
N SER A 113 -18.11 -11.77 7.59
CA SER A 113 -17.53 -12.41 8.78
C SER A 113 -16.49 -11.49 9.44
N ALA A 114 -16.33 -11.63 10.76
CA ALA A 114 -15.15 -11.09 11.42
C ALA A 114 -13.89 -11.78 10.86
N PHE A 115 -12.80 -11.03 10.70
CA PHE A 115 -11.53 -11.61 10.29
C PHE A 115 -10.90 -12.38 11.44
N TYR A 116 -10.47 -13.61 11.18
CA TYR A 116 -9.66 -14.40 12.10
C TYR A 116 -8.59 -15.18 11.31
N TYR A 117 -7.34 -15.09 11.73
CA TYR A 117 -6.22 -15.69 11.00
C TYR A 117 -6.35 -17.21 10.95
N GLY A 118 -6.17 -17.80 9.76
CA GLY A 118 -6.25 -19.25 9.56
C GLY A 118 -7.66 -19.84 9.60
N ARG A 119 -8.72 -19.03 9.54
CA ARG A 119 -10.10 -19.50 9.44
C ARG A 119 -10.83 -18.88 8.26
N THR A 120 -11.61 -19.71 7.57
CA THR A 120 -12.62 -19.22 6.63
C THR A 120 -13.71 -18.49 7.40
N GLY A 121 -14.21 -17.40 6.82
CA GLY A 121 -15.36 -16.70 7.39
C GLY A 121 -16.59 -17.60 7.50
N ASP A 122 -17.45 -17.33 8.47
CA ASP A 122 -18.70 -18.07 8.69
C ASP A 122 -19.77 -17.77 7.65
N ARG A 123 -19.64 -16.66 6.93
CA ARG A 123 -20.52 -16.23 5.85
C ARG A 123 -19.80 -15.39 4.79
N PRO A 124 -20.31 -15.37 3.55
CA PRO A 124 -19.78 -14.52 2.50
C PRO A 124 -19.97 -13.03 2.82
N THR A 125 -19.10 -12.19 2.24
CA THR A 125 -19.23 -10.74 2.31
C THR A 125 -20.30 -10.25 1.33
N VAL A 126 -21.19 -9.37 1.80
CA VAL A 126 -22.30 -8.82 1.03
C VAL A 126 -22.15 -7.30 0.91
N LEU A 127 -22.31 -6.77 -0.30
CA LEU A 127 -22.35 -5.35 -0.58
C LEU A 127 -23.75 -4.80 -0.39
N LYS A 128 -23.89 -3.81 0.48
CA LYS A 128 -25.13 -3.17 0.87
C LYS A 128 -25.15 -1.71 0.47
N ILE A 129 -26.36 -1.19 0.30
CA ILE A 129 -26.62 0.24 0.17
C ILE A 129 -27.77 0.63 1.08
N PHE A 130 -27.57 1.71 1.84
CA PHE A 130 -28.55 2.30 2.72
C PHE A 130 -29.01 3.64 2.15
N ALA A 131 -30.32 3.78 1.90
CA ALA A 131 -30.93 5.03 1.49
C ALA A 131 -31.36 5.84 2.72
N PHE A 132 -30.80 7.04 2.90
CA PHE A 132 -31.09 7.87 4.08
C PHE A 132 -32.55 8.35 4.14
N LYS A 133 -33.14 8.65 2.99
CA LYS A 133 -34.51 9.17 2.89
C LYS A 133 -35.54 8.13 3.36
N ASP A 134 -35.39 6.89 2.88
CA ASP A 134 -36.36 5.82 3.13
C ASP A 134 -35.96 4.97 4.35
N ARG A 135 -34.77 5.23 4.92
CA ARG A 135 -34.14 4.43 5.98
C ARG A 135 -34.13 2.94 5.68
N LYS A 136 -33.87 2.61 4.41
CA LYS A 136 -33.95 1.25 3.89
C LYS A 136 -32.58 0.79 3.43
N GLU A 137 -32.22 -0.42 3.86
CA GLU A 137 -31.07 -1.15 3.34
C GLU A 137 -31.50 -2.07 2.19
N SER A 138 -30.71 -2.11 1.13
CA SER A 138 -30.80 -3.05 0.01
C SER A 138 -29.47 -3.76 -0.19
N THR A 139 -29.51 -4.98 -0.73
CA THR A 139 -28.32 -5.70 -1.20
C THR A 139 -28.03 -5.34 -2.65
N ILE A 140 -26.77 -5.04 -2.99
CA ILE A 140 -26.31 -4.82 -4.38
C ILE A 140 -25.67 -6.10 -4.94
N ALA A 141 -24.80 -6.73 -4.16
CA ALA A 141 -24.08 -7.93 -4.60
C ALA A 141 -23.75 -8.82 -3.40
N GLU A 142 -23.78 -10.12 -3.62
CA GLU A 142 -23.41 -11.15 -2.63
C GLU A 142 -22.06 -11.76 -2.98
N ASP A 143 -21.40 -12.38 -2.00
CA ASP A 143 -20.13 -13.10 -2.17
C ASP A 143 -19.04 -12.27 -2.89
N ILE A 144 -18.83 -11.05 -2.36
CA ILE A 144 -17.84 -10.12 -2.90
C ILE A 144 -16.48 -10.27 -2.20
N ARG A 145 -15.40 -10.05 -2.94
CA ARG A 145 -14.04 -9.94 -2.39
C ARG A 145 -13.66 -8.50 -2.06
N GLY A 146 -14.36 -7.53 -2.64
CA GLY A 146 -14.13 -6.10 -2.45
C GLY A 146 -14.84 -5.29 -3.53
N TYR A 147 -14.88 -3.97 -3.35
CA TYR A 147 -15.44 -3.06 -4.35
C TYR A 147 -14.73 -1.71 -4.35
N THR A 148 -14.92 -0.94 -5.42
CA THR A 148 -14.62 0.49 -5.49
C THR A 148 -15.77 1.24 -6.15
N MET A 149 -15.90 2.52 -5.85
CA MET A 149 -16.93 3.41 -6.41
C MET A 149 -16.30 4.37 -7.43
N SER A 150 -17.01 4.68 -8.50
CA SER A 150 -16.59 5.72 -9.44
C SER A 150 -16.60 7.10 -8.77
N ASP A 151 -15.77 8.03 -9.27
CA ASP A 151 -15.62 9.37 -8.69
C ASP A 151 -16.94 10.17 -8.67
N ASP A 152 -17.80 9.94 -9.66
CA ASP A 152 -19.14 10.53 -9.75
C ASP A 152 -20.19 9.84 -8.84
N GLY A 153 -19.82 8.74 -8.18
CA GLY A 153 -20.68 7.94 -7.32
C GLY A 153 -21.80 7.20 -8.06
N SER A 154 -21.72 7.02 -9.38
CA SER A 154 -22.78 6.39 -10.18
C SER A 154 -22.62 4.88 -10.33
N LYS A 155 -21.38 4.36 -10.31
CA LYS A 155 -21.06 2.95 -10.54
C LYS A 155 -20.22 2.35 -9.40
N LEU A 156 -20.30 1.04 -9.30
CA LEU A 156 -19.47 0.21 -8.42
C LEU A 156 -18.78 -0.86 -9.26
N LEU A 157 -17.46 -0.96 -9.16
CA LEU A 157 -16.71 -2.12 -9.64
C LEU A 157 -16.54 -3.08 -8.48
N VAL A 158 -17.08 -4.28 -8.61
CA VAL A 158 -17.15 -5.29 -7.55
C VAL A 158 -16.35 -6.51 -7.97
N ALA A 159 -15.36 -6.91 -7.17
CA ALA A 159 -14.65 -8.16 -7.33
C ALA A 159 -15.52 -9.30 -6.78
N GLN A 160 -15.91 -10.24 -7.65
CA GLN A 160 -16.86 -11.32 -7.31
C GLN A 160 -16.49 -12.60 -8.06
N GLY A 161 -16.38 -13.72 -7.35
CA GLY A 161 -15.79 -14.95 -7.91
C GLY A 161 -14.39 -14.68 -8.50
N PRO A 162 -14.03 -15.25 -9.66
CA PRO A 162 -12.71 -15.05 -10.27
C PRO A 162 -12.57 -13.70 -11.00
N GLY A 163 -13.64 -12.92 -11.15
CA GLY A 163 -13.66 -11.74 -12.01
C GLY A 163 -14.22 -10.49 -11.34
N TYR A 164 -14.67 -9.57 -12.18
CA TYR A 164 -15.23 -8.29 -11.78
C TYR A 164 -16.59 -8.05 -12.43
N ASN A 165 -17.45 -7.32 -11.75
CA ASN A 165 -18.74 -6.89 -12.26
C ASN A 165 -18.95 -5.41 -11.94
N ILE A 166 -19.56 -4.68 -12.86
CA ILE A 166 -20.06 -3.33 -12.64
C ILE A 166 -21.53 -3.40 -12.20
N TYR A 167 -21.87 -2.59 -11.22
CA TYR A 167 -23.24 -2.36 -10.76
C TYR A 167 -23.51 -0.84 -10.71
N ASP A 168 -24.78 -0.46 -10.84
CA ASP A 168 -25.27 0.87 -10.53
C ASP A 168 -25.27 1.09 -9.01
N ALA A 169 -24.74 2.23 -8.56
CA ALA A 169 -24.71 2.61 -7.15
C ALA A 169 -26.08 3.13 -6.67
N THR A 170 -27.09 2.26 -6.71
CA THR A 170 -28.50 2.56 -6.36
C THR A 170 -29.13 1.43 -5.55
N PRO A 171 -30.25 1.67 -4.83
CA PRO A 171 -30.96 0.63 -4.07
C PRO A 171 -31.48 -0.56 -4.89
N THR A 172 -31.51 -0.45 -6.22
CA THR A 172 -31.88 -1.52 -7.16
C THR A 172 -30.68 -1.97 -8.01
N GLY A 173 -29.47 -1.71 -7.52
CA GLY A 173 -28.22 -2.01 -8.22
C GLY A 173 -28.05 -3.50 -8.51
N ASP A 174 -28.65 -4.39 -7.71
CA ASP A 174 -28.66 -5.84 -7.90
C ASP A 174 -29.06 -6.28 -9.32
N LYS A 175 -29.94 -5.52 -9.97
CA LYS A 175 -30.46 -5.81 -11.32
C LYS A 175 -29.58 -5.29 -12.45
N SER A 176 -28.51 -4.57 -12.14
CA SER A 176 -27.67 -3.85 -13.10
C SER A 176 -26.33 -4.53 -13.38
N LYS A 177 -26.15 -5.77 -12.90
CA LYS A 177 -24.91 -6.54 -13.04
C LYS A 177 -24.41 -6.57 -14.48
N LYS A 178 -23.19 -6.09 -14.70
CA LYS A 178 -22.48 -6.16 -15.98
C LYS A 178 -21.08 -6.76 -15.78
N PRO A 179 -20.78 -7.94 -16.35
CA PRO A 179 -19.46 -8.54 -16.19
C PRO A 179 -18.38 -7.69 -16.89
N VAL A 180 -17.21 -7.60 -16.26
CA VAL A 180 -16.01 -7.00 -16.85
C VAL A 180 -15.04 -8.13 -17.15
N SER A 181 -14.84 -8.42 -18.43
CA SER A 181 -13.89 -9.46 -18.84
C SER A 181 -12.47 -8.93 -18.82
N THR A 182 -11.58 -9.68 -18.19
CA THR A 182 -10.12 -9.49 -18.25
C THR A 182 -9.45 -10.56 -19.10
N SER A 183 -10.21 -11.45 -19.76
CA SER A 183 -9.67 -12.60 -20.50
C SER A 183 -8.82 -12.21 -21.71
N GLY A 184 -9.01 -11.00 -22.24
CA GLY A 184 -8.23 -10.45 -23.35
C GLY A 184 -7.05 -9.59 -22.90
N MET A 185 -6.78 -9.50 -21.60
CA MET A 185 -5.62 -8.78 -21.09
C MET A 185 -4.40 -9.70 -21.11
N PHE A 186 -3.35 -9.25 -21.77
CA PHE A 186 -2.06 -9.94 -21.82
C PHE A 186 -0.99 -9.01 -21.28
N VAL A 187 0.04 -9.60 -20.69
CA VAL A 187 1.24 -8.90 -20.26
C VAL A 187 2.44 -9.61 -20.88
N ASP A 188 3.31 -8.83 -21.50
CA ASP A 188 4.60 -9.33 -21.97
C ASP A 188 5.51 -9.52 -20.77
N ARG A 189 6.01 -10.74 -20.61
CA ARG A 189 6.84 -11.12 -19.47
C ARG A 189 8.19 -11.62 -19.95
N VAL A 190 9.24 -11.06 -19.39
CA VAL A 190 10.62 -11.53 -19.60
C VAL A 190 11.13 -12.01 -18.24
N PRO A 191 10.98 -13.31 -17.91
CA PRO A 191 11.25 -13.80 -16.56
C PRO A 191 12.64 -13.44 -16.04
N VAL A 192 13.66 -13.52 -16.89
CA VAL A 192 15.04 -13.15 -16.51
C VAL A 192 15.13 -11.70 -16.04
N GLU A 193 14.48 -10.76 -16.72
CA GLU A 193 14.46 -9.35 -16.32
C GLU A 193 13.62 -9.13 -15.06
N GLU A 194 12.43 -9.76 -15.00
CA GLU A 194 11.55 -9.71 -13.82
C GLU A 194 12.23 -10.25 -12.57
N TRP A 195 12.96 -11.36 -12.68
CA TRP A 195 13.64 -11.99 -11.54
C TRP A 195 14.80 -11.14 -11.03
N ASN A 196 15.54 -10.49 -11.93
CA ASN A 196 16.52 -9.49 -11.53
C ASN A 196 15.85 -8.32 -10.78
N GLN A 197 14.70 -7.85 -11.26
CA GLN A 197 13.95 -6.79 -10.57
C GLN A 197 13.48 -7.25 -9.18
N ILE A 198 12.87 -8.43 -9.07
CA ILE A 198 12.33 -8.99 -7.82
C ILE A 198 13.44 -9.18 -6.80
N PHE A 199 14.57 -9.78 -7.19
CA PHE A 199 15.72 -9.94 -6.31
C PHE A 199 16.22 -8.60 -5.77
N ASN A 200 16.38 -7.60 -6.65
CA ASN A 200 16.80 -6.27 -6.25
C ASN A 200 15.78 -5.58 -5.34
N GLU A 201 14.48 -5.77 -5.57
CA GLU A 201 13.40 -5.22 -4.74
C GLU A 201 13.42 -5.84 -3.35
N VAL A 202 13.55 -7.17 -3.23
CA VAL A 202 13.65 -7.85 -1.93
C VAL A 202 14.89 -7.36 -1.19
N TRP A 203 16.04 -7.32 -1.86
CA TRP A 203 17.25 -6.78 -1.27
C TRP A 203 17.06 -5.35 -0.74
N ARG A 204 16.44 -4.48 -1.54
CA ARG A 204 16.17 -3.07 -1.17
C ARG A 204 15.19 -2.98 0.01
N ARG A 205 14.14 -3.79 0.02
CA ARG A 205 13.16 -3.85 1.12
C ARG A 205 13.82 -4.17 2.45
N TYR A 206 14.75 -5.13 2.48
CA TYR A 206 15.53 -5.41 3.68
C TYR A 206 16.46 -4.25 4.03
N ARG A 207 17.19 -3.67 3.07
CA ARG A 207 18.05 -2.51 3.34
C ARG A 207 17.30 -1.34 4.00
N ASP A 208 16.11 -1.02 3.48
CA ASP A 208 15.38 0.19 3.86
C ASP A 208 14.46 0.01 5.08
N PHE A 209 13.98 -1.22 5.32
CA PHE A 209 12.95 -1.49 6.33
C PHE A 209 13.32 -2.59 7.33
N PHE A 210 14.53 -3.14 7.29
CA PHE A 210 14.97 -4.06 8.34
C PHE A 210 15.02 -3.33 9.68
N TYR A 211 14.53 -4.00 10.73
CA TYR A 211 14.20 -3.37 12.00
C TYR A 211 15.42 -2.77 12.74
N VAL A 212 16.63 -3.25 12.42
CA VAL A 212 17.88 -2.76 13.00
C VAL A 212 18.86 -2.35 11.90
N PRO A 213 19.32 -1.07 11.86
CA PRO A 213 20.11 -0.56 10.73
C PRO A 213 21.43 -1.28 10.46
N ASN A 214 22.04 -1.89 11.48
CA ASN A 214 23.31 -2.60 11.33
C ASN A 214 23.14 -4.01 10.74
N MET A 215 21.91 -4.46 10.48
CA MET A 215 21.59 -5.77 9.90
C MET A 215 22.32 -6.94 10.59
N HIS A 216 22.35 -6.91 11.93
CA HIS A 216 23.07 -7.88 12.79
C HIS A 216 24.59 -7.93 12.57
N GLY A 217 25.18 -6.90 11.96
CA GLY A 217 26.60 -6.82 11.63
C GLY A 217 26.97 -7.39 10.26
N TYR A 218 25.99 -7.86 9.47
CA TYR A 218 26.23 -8.35 8.12
C TYR A 218 26.38 -7.20 7.12
N ASP A 219 27.33 -7.33 6.19
CA ASP A 219 27.43 -6.42 5.05
C ASP A 219 26.38 -6.81 4.00
N TRP A 220 25.24 -6.15 4.08
CA TRP A 220 24.13 -6.42 3.18
C TRP A 220 24.44 -6.10 1.72
N ALA A 221 25.31 -5.12 1.44
CA ALA A 221 25.72 -4.81 0.09
C ALA A 221 26.62 -5.91 -0.48
N ALA A 222 27.54 -6.44 0.32
CA ALA A 222 28.37 -7.58 -0.07
C ALA A 222 27.51 -8.83 -0.33
N LEU A 223 26.52 -9.11 0.52
CA LEU A 223 25.59 -10.22 0.31
C LEU A 223 24.83 -10.10 -1.03
N ARG A 224 24.41 -8.90 -1.44
CA ARG A 224 23.81 -8.71 -2.77
C ARG A 224 24.72 -9.20 -3.88
N GLU A 225 25.99 -8.78 -3.86
CA GLU A 225 26.94 -9.11 -4.92
C GLU A 225 27.37 -10.59 -4.88
N GLN A 226 27.29 -11.23 -3.71
CA GLN A 226 27.48 -12.68 -3.58
C GLN A 226 26.36 -13.48 -4.25
N TYR A 227 25.09 -13.09 -4.04
CA TYR A 227 23.94 -13.87 -4.51
C TYR A 227 23.46 -13.49 -5.92
N ARG A 228 23.65 -12.23 -6.35
CA ARG A 228 23.18 -11.73 -7.65
C ARG A 228 23.67 -12.56 -8.86
N PRO A 229 24.93 -13.05 -8.92
CA PRO A 229 25.38 -13.88 -10.03
C PRO A 229 24.60 -15.19 -10.19
N LEU A 230 23.97 -15.70 -9.12
CA LEU A 230 23.19 -16.94 -9.17
C LEU A 230 21.91 -16.80 -10.00
N LEU A 231 21.43 -15.57 -10.22
CA LEU A 231 20.25 -15.29 -11.03
C LEU A 231 20.40 -15.76 -12.48
N GLN A 232 21.63 -15.91 -12.99
CA GLN A 232 21.87 -16.45 -14.34
C GLN A 232 21.46 -17.93 -14.49
N TYR A 233 21.34 -18.66 -13.37
CA TYR A 233 20.99 -20.07 -13.34
C TYR A 233 19.51 -20.31 -12.99
N VAL A 234 18.79 -19.26 -12.60
CA VAL A 234 17.36 -19.34 -12.30
C VAL A 234 16.63 -19.62 -13.60
N SER A 235 15.85 -20.70 -13.64
CA SER A 235 15.01 -21.07 -14.79
C SER A 235 13.54 -21.19 -14.42
N HIS A 236 13.24 -21.23 -13.11
CA HIS A 236 11.89 -21.28 -12.59
C HIS A 236 11.71 -20.34 -11.38
N ARG A 237 10.47 -19.94 -11.13
CA ARG A 237 10.09 -19.08 -9.99
C ARG A 237 10.53 -19.65 -8.64
N SER A 238 10.55 -20.97 -8.51
CA SER A 238 11.06 -21.69 -7.33
C SER A 238 12.56 -21.49 -7.11
N ASP A 239 13.35 -21.44 -8.18
CA ASP A 239 14.80 -21.25 -8.08
C ASP A 239 15.09 -19.82 -7.61
N LEU A 240 14.31 -18.85 -8.07
CA LEU A 240 14.37 -17.47 -7.56
C LEU A 240 14.02 -17.42 -6.07
N ASN A 241 12.94 -18.10 -5.66
CA ASN A 241 12.58 -18.19 -4.24
C ASN A 241 13.72 -18.79 -3.42
N TYR A 242 14.39 -19.82 -3.93
CA TYR A 242 15.52 -20.44 -3.26
C TYR A 242 16.68 -19.45 -3.10
N VAL A 243 17.13 -18.79 -4.17
CA VAL A 243 18.21 -17.80 -4.11
C VAL A 243 17.89 -16.65 -3.15
N ILE A 244 16.65 -16.14 -3.18
CA ILE A 244 16.21 -15.09 -2.24
C ILE A 244 16.21 -15.63 -0.81
N SER A 245 15.74 -16.86 -0.59
CA SER A 245 15.67 -17.48 0.74
C SER A 245 17.06 -17.60 1.35
N GLU A 246 18.02 -18.09 0.59
CA GLU A 246 19.41 -18.21 1.05
C GLU A 246 19.98 -16.84 1.42
N MET A 247 19.79 -15.82 0.56
CA MET A 247 20.27 -14.45 0.83
C MET A 247 19.67 -13.85 2.12
N ILE A 248 18.35 -13.97 2.33
CA ILE A 248 17.71 -13.39 3.53
C ILE A 248 17.98 -14.21 4.79
N SER A 249 18.29 -15.51 4.66
CA SER A 249 18.58 -16.39 5.79
C SER A 249 19.89 -16.06 6.49
N GLU A 250 20.84 -15.44 5.78
CA GLU A 250 22.10 -14.91 6.36
C GLU A 250 21.85 -13.96 7.53
N LEU A 251 20.72 -13.24 7.53
CA LEU A 251 20.37 -12.32 8.61
C LEU A 251 19.91 -13.01 9.90
N THR A 252 19.74 -14.33 9.89
CA THR A 252 19.42 -15.17 11.07
C THR A 252 18.21 -14.68 11.87
N ILE A 253 17.16 -14.21 11.20
CA ILE A 253 15.92 -13.76 11.82
C ILE A 253 14.75 -14.71 11.62
N GLN A 254 13.87 -14.75 12.62
CA GLN A 254 12.53 -15.31 12.45
C GLN A 254 11.64 -14.32 11.70
N HIS A 255 10.54 -14.81 11.11
CA HIS A 255 9.58 -13.99 10.36
C HIS A 255 10.11 -13.36 9.06
N ALA A 256 11.26 -13.83 8.56
CA ALA A 256 11.73 -13.61 7.20
C ALA A 256 11.14 -14.67 6.27
N TYR A 257 9.87 -14.51 5.89
CA TYR A 257 9.17 -15.49 5.06
C TYR A 257 9.27 -15.16 3.56
N ILE A 258 9.24 -16.22 2.76
CA ILE A 258 8.94 -16.15 1.33
C ILE A 258 7.64 -16.93 1.13
N GLU A 259 6.58 -16.23 0.78
CA GLU A 259 5.26 -16.81 0.59
C GLU A 259 4.68 -16.43 -0.77
N GLY A 260 4.02 -17.41 -1.39
CA GLY A 260 3.38 -17.26 -2.69
C GLY A 260 4.33 -16.93 -3.85
N GLY A 261 3.73 -16.38 -4.90
CA GLY A 261 4.40 -15.96 -6.13
C GLY A 261 4.78 -17.08 -7.09
#